data_AF-A0A1I8HIY1-F1
#
_entry.id   AF-A0A1I8HIY1-F1
#
_cell.length_a   1.000
_cell.length_b   1.000
_cell.length_c   1.000
_cell.angle_alpha   90.00
_cell.angle_beta   90.00
_cell.angle_gamma   90.00
#
_symmetry.space_group_name_H-M   'P 1'
#
loop_
_entity.id
_entity.type
_entity.pdbx_description
1 polymer ?
#
loop_
_entity_poly.entity_id
_entity_poly.type
_entity_poly.pdbx_seq_one_letter_code
_entity_poly.pdbx_strand_id
1 'polypeptide(L)'
;MSSKASEGKKSDTAGTAEDDVEMQEASRMATTFFERLERYEQQELLCWASSNWLLSPEFKLPIEHPLGIVTSATLADPALHFVLLPVPDMPHAPLDFKEVHQIIRELTIGIFGCNQWPQLALETNYDQASSVQLPPAYVDTKIGQTMLAVDCAIKSLWHGCHMVREKRVKFAERWRSTLAVNSATGKPETLKVILNEFVAAGLTDVTKEEGWESVYADLPVEDPNDPKLAKERKAFTDLADCMRMCLTMKQRSVLSYKNMSFVDADWTVMSQILLTEEEIDEEGYELLNSRLQRQAEAIQAHLDRNEHSHRNLLLLKLASFLIPFFIGIKRRMRIPDLSALLSPLIGDDVKTERELPPTIVSPEFCCRNFSFPPNQYFSLHGGVSFEIETPQPTSLAADREISRPLYEQIEREAADIRARAGPDAPPLEHYPVGTVEIDMRRYYVIPIQLETFYPQQPQKPKWVRAMYEEMARAMQQKKLPMQEAQLFDQFKKFFGQKKAIKCHKNLPGMKLCAQRGLQSMFFSLYRKHKNELNKQDESGLSLIHHAAVHNKPHIVTFLLHNSMDVNVRRHNTILSTGKNLLAAF
;
A
#
# COMPACT_ATOMS: atom_id res chain seq x y z
N MET A 1 41.90 68.89 -7.10
CA MET A 1 42.03 68.17 -5.82
C MET A 1 40.65 68.04 -5.20
N SER A 2 40.00 66.88 -5.34
CA SER A 2 39.17 66.28 -4.30
C SER A 2 38.81 64.86 -4.73
N SER A 3 39.12 63.90 -3.86
CA SER A 3 38.91 62.47 -3.98
C SER A 3 37.59 62.03 -3.34
N LYS A 4 37.13 60.83 -3.71
CA LYS A 4 36.22 59.87 -3.02
C LYS A 4 34.99 59.54 -3.88
N ALA A 5 34.54 58.30 -4.02
CA ALA A 5 35.07 56.99 -3.65
C ALA A 5 34.37 55.95 -4.53
N SER A 6 35.11 54.94 -4.97
CA SER A 6 34.58 53.72 -5.55
C SER A 6 34.02 52.83 -4.43
N GLU A 7 32.71 52.68 -4.33
CA GLU A 7 32.12 51.56 -3.58
C GLU A 7 31.97 50.38 -4.54
N GLY A 8 32.83 49.39 -4.33
CA GLY A 8 32.78 48.13 -5.03
C GLY A 8 31.52 47.34 -4.65
N LYS A 9 30.80 46.87 -5.66
CA LYS A 9 29.91 45.71 -5.56
C LYS A 9 30.70 44.53 -4.99
N LYS A 10 30.50 44.23 -3.71
CA LYS A 10 30.77 42.91 -3.14
C LYS A 10 29.44 42.26 -2.78
N SER A 11 29.36 40.98 -3.16
CA SER A 11 28.44 39.92 -2.73
C SER A 11 26.96 39.98 -3.16
N ASP A 12 26.69 39.51 -4.38
CA ASP A 12 25.50 38.70 -4.72
C ASP A 12 25.89 37.29 -5.23
N THR A 13 27.19 37.00 -5.36
CA THR A 13 27.70 35.72 -5.91
C THR A 13 27.68 34.56 -4.91
N ALA A 14 27.54 34.83 -3.61
CA ALA A 14 27.48 33.80 -2.57
C ALA A 14 26.10 33.12 -2.54
N GLY A 15 25.02 33.92 -2.64
CA GLY A 15 23.64 33.40 -2.67
C GLY A 15 23.36 32.54 -3.90
N THR A 16 23.93 32.88 -5.07
CA THR A 16 23.80 32.05 -6.28
C THR A 16 24.55 30.72 -6.17
N ALA A 17 25.72 30.70 -5.53
CA ALA A 17 26.54 29.49 -5.43
C ALA A 17 25.94 28.47 -4.45
N GLU A 18 25.45 28.91 -3.29
CA GLU A 18 24.71 28.06 -2.35
C GLU A 18 23.40 27.57 -2.98
N ASP A 19 22.69 28.45 -3.69
CA ASP A 19 21.46 28.07 -4.37
C ASP A 19 21.68 26.99 -5.44
N ASP A 20 22.78 27.09 -6.19
CA ASP A 20 23.19 26.12 -7.22
C ASP A 20 23.58 24.76 -6.60
N VAL A 21 24.28 24.76 -5.46
CA VAL A 21 24.66 23.52 -4.74
C VAL A 21 23.41 22.78 -4.25
N GLU A 22 22.49 23.47 -3.58
CA GLU A 22 21.25 22.85 -3.10
C GLU A 22 20.40 22.29 -4.26
N MET A 23 20.36 22.99 -5.40
CA MET A 23 19.65 22.51 -6.58
C MET A 23 20.33 21.27 -7.18
N GLN A 24 21.67 21.23 -7.21
CA GLN A 24 22.42 20.08 -7.68
C GLN A 24 22.19 18.84 -6.78
N GLU A 25 22.13 19.03 -5.47
CA GLU A 25 21.79 17.97 -4.51
C GLU A 25 20.35 17.46 -4.69
N ALA A 26 19.40 18.38 -4.88
CA ALA A 26 18.01 18.05 -5.20
C ALA A 26 17.88 17.23 -6.49
N SER A 27 18.58 17.64 -7.56
CA SER A 27 18.61 16.89 -8.83
C SER A 27 19.25 15.51 -8.69
N ARG A 28 20.32 15.38 -7.89
CA ARG A 28 20.93 14.08 -7.58
C ARG A 28 19.95 13.17 -6.84
N MET A 29 19.27 13.69 -5.80
CA MET A 29 18.26 12.94 -5.06
C MET A 29 17.16 12.40 -5.97
N ALA A 30 16.60 13.26 -6.84
CA ALA A 30 15.57 12.86 -7.78
C ALA A 30 16.09 11.79 -8.76
N THR A 31 17.29 11.98 -9.33
CA THR A 31 17.89 11.00 -10.25
C THR A 31 18.07 9.64 -9.58
N THR A 32 18.66 9.59 -8.37
CA THR A 32 18.83 8.36 -7.60
C THR A 32 17.50 7.68 -7.28
N PHE A 33 16.46 8.46 -6.96
CA PHE A 33 15.12 7.91 -6.73
C PHE A 33 14.57 7.21 -7.98
N PHE A 34 14.74 7.78 -9.17
CA PHE A 34 14.26 7.17 -10.41
C PHE A 34 15.11 5.96 -10.84
N GLU A 35 16.43 6.02 -10.64
CA GLU A 35 17.36 4.95 -11.00
C GLU A 35 17.14 3.66 -10.20
N ARG A 36 16.61 3.75 -8.97
CA ARG A 36 16.28 2.57 -8.16
C ARG A 36 15.09 1.77 -8.71
N LEU A 37 14.23 2.39 -9.51
CA LEU A 37 13.02 1.77 -10.06
C LEU A 37 13.32 1.08 -11.39
N GLU A 38 12.77 -0.13 -11.57
CA GLU A 38 12.80 -0.80 -12.86
C GLU A 38 12.05 0.03 -13.92
N ARG A 39 12.37 -0.21 -15.20
CA ARG A 39 11.72 0.52 -16.30
C ARG A 39 10.19 0.43 -16.28
N TYR A 40 9.64 -0.74 -15.95
CA TYR A 40 8.20 -0.94 -15.82
C TYR A 40 7.62 -0.13 -14.66
N GLU A 41 8.30 -0.09 -13.51
CA GLU A 41 7.89 0.67 -12.33
C GLU A 41 7.93 2.18 -12.58
N GLN A 42 8.92 2.66 -13.33
CA GLN A 42 8.97 4.06 -13.78
C GLN A 42 7.78 4.40 -14.68
N GLN A 43 7.37 3.48 -15.57
CA GLN A 43 6.20 3.67 -16.43
C GLN A 43 4.90 3.71 -15.60
N GLU A 44 4.75 2.80 -14.63
CA GLU A 44 3.64 2.86 -13.66
C GLU A 44 3.67 4.17 -12.87
N LEU A 45 4.84 4.62 -12.41
CA LEU A 45 4.98 5.84 -11.61
C LEU A 45 4.40 7.05 -12.34
N LEU A 46 4.78 7.21 -13.62
CA LEU A 46 4.32 8.31 -14.47
C LEU A 46 2.81 8.26 -14.70
N CYS A 47 2.25 7.07 -14.92
CA CYS A 47 0.80 6.91 -15.10
C CYS A 47 0.02 7.17 -13.80
N TRP A 48 0.50 6.71 -12.66
CA TRP A 48 -0.15 6.92 -11.36
C TRP A 48 -0.09 8.39 -10.94
N ALA A 49 1.05 9.04 -11.12
CA ALA A 49 1.24 10.45 -10.76
C ALA A 49 0.28 11.39 -11.50
N SER A 50 -0.06 11.08 -12.76
CA SER A 50 -0.99 11.87 -13.57
C SER A 50 -2.46 11.52 -13.35
N SER A 51 -2.76 10.28 -12.91
CA SER A 51 -4.14 9.77 -12.79
C SER A 51 -4.69 9.73 -11.36
N ASN A 52 -3.94 10.17 -10.34
CA ASN A 52 -4.47 10.26 -8.98
C ASN A 52 -5.54 11.37 -8.89
N TRP A 53 -6.77 11.01 -8.54
CA TRP A 53 -7.92 11.94 -8.55
C TRP A 53 -7.82 13.10 -7.54
N LEU A 54 -7.04 12.96 -6.47
CA LEU A 54 -6.96 13.95 -5.39
C LEU A 54 -5.64 14.72 -5.40
N LEU A 55 -4.54 14.07 -5.80
CA LEU A 55 -3.19 14.64 -5.78
C LEU A 55 -2.71 15.14 -7.14
N SER A 56 -3.24 14.61 -8.25
CA SER A 56 -2.83 15.04 -9.58
C SER A 56 -3.44 16.41 -9.93
N PRO A 57 -2.62 17.38 -10.38
CA PRO A 57 -3.15 18.64 -10.92
C PRO A 57 -3.84 18.44 -12.29
N GLU A 58 -3.68 17.28 -12.93
CA GLU A 58 -4.31 16.99 -14.22
C GLU A 58 -5.78 16.56 -14.09
N PHE A 59 -6.19 16.10 -12.90
CA PHE A 59 -7.56 15.69 -12.67
C PHE A 59 -8.47 16.91 -12.48
N LYS A 60 -9.36 17.15 -13.45
CA LYS A 60 -10.20 18.36 -13.53
C LYS A 60 -11.71 18.10 -13.40
N LEU A 61 -12.12 16.86 -13.11
CA LEU A 61 -13.54 16.57 -12.91
C LEU A 61 -14.00 17.20 -11.58
N PRO A 62 -15.20 17.82 -11.55
CA PRO A 62 -15.75 18.40 -10.34
C PRO A 62 -16.11 17.26 -9.37
N ILE A 63 -15.30 17.08 -8.34
CA ILE A 63 -15.51 16.09 -7.28
C ILE A 63 -15.51 16.78 -5.93
N GLU A 64 -16.29 16.24 -5.00
CA GLU A 64 -16.22 16.67 -3.61
C GLU A 64 -14.90 16.23 -3.00
N HIS A 65 -14.34 17.07 -2.14
CA HIS A 65 -13.12 16.74 -1.43
C HIS A 65 -13.42 15.86 -0.21
N PRO A 66 -12.51 14.93 0.15
CA PRO A 66 -12.62 14.15 1.38
C PRO A 66 -12.91 15.01 2.60
N LEU A 67 -13.88 14.57 3.40
CA LEU A 67 -14.22 15.21 4.68
C LEU A 67 -13.10 14.99 5.72
N GLY A 68 -13.20 15.72 6.85
CA GLY A 68 -12.27 15.57 7.96
C GLY A 68 -10.95 16.33 7.75
N ILE A 69 -9.82 15.75 8.17
CA ILE A 69 -8.51 16.42 8.25
C ILE A 69 -8.11 17.03 6.90
N VAL A 70 -8.40 16.36 5.78
CA VAL A 70 -8.02 16.81 4.43
C VAL A 70 -8.58 18.20 4.09
N THR A 71 -9.76 18.55 4.59
CA THR A 71 -10.43 19.84 4.33
C THR A 71 -10.34 20.80 5.51
N SER A 72 -10.19 20.28 6.73
CA SER A 72 -10.30 21.05 7.98
C SER A 72 -8.99 21.18 8.77
N ALA A 73 -7.87 20.62 8.29
CA ALA A 73 -6.56 20.79 8.92
C ALA A 73 -6.26 22.28 9.17
N THR A 74 -6.06 22.60 10.44
CA THR A 74 -5.60 23.91 10.92
C THR A 74 -4.19 23.74 11.48
N LEU A 75 -3.33 24.71 11.18
CA LEU A 75 -1.96 24.78 11.70
C LEU A 75 -1.87 26.03 12.55
N ALA A 76 -1.89 25.86 13.88
CA ALA A 76 -1.71 26.98 14.80
C ALA A 76 -0.27 27.52 14.72
N ASP A 77 0.70 26.63 14.55
CA ASP A 77 2.10 26.95 14.24
C ASP A 77 2.41 26.50 12.80
N PRO A 78 2.84 27.41 11.91
CA PRO A 78 3.20 27.06 10.54
C PRO A 78 4.48 26.23 10.37
N ALA A 79 5.34 26.15 11.39
CA ALA A 79 6.68 25.57 11.32
C ALA A 79 6.82 24.23 12.08
N LEU A 80 5.91 23.93 13.00
CA LEU A 80 6.02 22.74 13.84
C LEU A 80 4.65 22.17 14.20
N HIS A 81 4.50 20.86 14.01
CA HIS A 81 3.32 20.11 14.43
C HIS A 81 3.72 18.92 15.30
N PHE A 82 2.93 18.62 16.33
CA PHE A 82 3.15 17.47 17.20
C PHE A 82 2.09 16.40 16.95
N VAL A 83 2.54 15.18 16.73
CA VAL A 83 1.67 14.01 16.66
C VAL A 83 1.83 13.21 17.95
N LEU A 84 0.72 13.00 18.65
CA LEU A 84 0.64 12.22 19.88
C LEU A 84 0.00 10.87 19.56
N LEU A 85 0.83 9.82 19.54
CA LEU A 85 0.39 8.45 19.26
C LEU A 85 0.32 7.67 20.57
N PRO A 86 -0.81 7.05 20.93
CA PRO A 86 -0.92 6.23 22.14
C PRO A 86 0.17 5.16 22.20
N VAL A 87 0.86 5.08 23.34
CA VAL A 87 1.78 3.98 23.64
C VAL A 87 0.93 2.77 24.01
N PRO A 88 1.07 1.61 23.33
CA PRO A 88 0.33 0.42 23.69
C PRO A 88 0.75 -0.09 25.07
N ASP A 89 -0.17 -0.79 25.74
CA ASP A 89 0.10 -1.41 27.06
C ASP A 89 1.04 -2.63 26.95
N MET A 90 1.35 -3.08 25.73
CA MET A 90 2.30 -4.15 25.42
C MET A 90 3.75 -3.62 25.44
N PRO A 91 4.62 -4.10 26.35
CA PRO A 91 5.96 -3.54 26.55
C PRO A 91 7.02 -4.01 25.53
N HIS A 92 6.72 -4.95 24.64
CA HIS A 92 7.75 -5.74 23.96
C HIS A 92 8.31 -5.18 22.63
N ALA A 93 7.78 -4.09 22.06
CA ALA A 93 8.35 -3.49 20.84
C ALA A 93 8.16 -1.97 20.75
N PRO A 94 8.99 -1.15 21.42
CA PRO A 94 8.89 0.30 21.34
C PRO A 94 9.18 0.81 19.92
N LEU A 95 8.56 1.95 19.57
CA LEU A 95 8.86 2.62 18.31
C LEU A 95 10.28 3.19 18.29
N ASP A 96 10.88 3.17 17.10
CA ASP A 96 12.19 3.76 16.81
C ASP A 96 12.03 4.96 15.87
N PHE A 97 12.67 6.08 16.21
CA PHE A 97 12.64 7.29 15.39
C PHE A 97 13.23 7.10 14.00
N LYS A 98 14.14 6.13 13.77
CA LYS A 98 14.59 5.78 12.42
C LYS A 98 13.42 5.36 11.55
N GLU A 99 12.56 4.49 12.05
CA GLU A 99 11.39 4.00 11.30
C GLU A 99 10.33 5.09 11.16
N VAL A 100 10.08 5.87 12.21
CA VAL A 100 9.12 6.98 12.19
C VAL A 100 9.54 8.05 11.18
N HIS A 101 10.80 8.50 11.22
CA HIS A 101 11.34 9.48 10.28
C HIS A 101 11.40 8.92 8.86
N GLN A 102 11.70 7.64 8.68
CA GLN A 102 11.66 6.99 7.38
C GLN A 102 10.23 7.00 6.79
N ILE A 103 9.20 6.67 7.58
CA ILE A 103 7.80 6.74 7.14
C ILE A 103 7.40 8.18 6.78
N ILE A 104 7.74 9.17 7.61
CA ILE A 104 7.48 10.59 7.33
C ILE A 104 8.14 10.99 6.00
N ARG A 105 9.41 10.61 5.80
CA ARG A 105 10.16 10.90 4.56
C ARG A 105 9.47 10.28 3.34
N GLU A 106 9.12 9.00 3.40
CA GLU A 106 8.52 8.25 2.30
C GLU A 106 7.13 8.77 1.93
N LEU A 107 6.29 9.06 2.92
CA LEU A 107 4.98 9.70 2.70
C LEU A 107 5.14 11.09 2.11
N THR A 108 6.13 11.86 2.55
CA THR A 108 6.42 13.19 2.00
C THR A 108 6.82 13.11 0.53
N ILE A 109 7.77 12.23 0.18
CA ILE A 109 8.21 12.04 -1.20
C ILE A 109 7.05 11.54 -2.07
N GLY A 110 6.27 10.56 -1.60
CA GLY A 110 5.15 10.00 -2.36
C GLY A 110 4.03 11.00 -2.61
N ILE A 111 3.56 11.69 -1.56
CA ILE A 111 2.40 12.60 -1.65
C ILE A 111 2.75 13.92 -2.35
N PHE A 112 3.92 14.49 -2.05
CA PHE A 112 4.31 15.80 -2.57
C PHE A 112 5.16 15.72 -3.83
N GLY A 113 6.03 14.71 -3.96
CA GLY A 113 6.94 14.53 -5.09
C GLY A 113 6.38 13.64 -6.21
N CYS A 114 5.52 12.66 -5.88
CA CYS A 114 5.02 11.68 -6.86
C CYS A 114 3.49 11.67 -7.04
N ASN A 115 2.75 12.47 -6.27
CA ASN A 115 1.27 12.48 -6.24
C ASN A 115 0.65 11.10 -5.98
N GLN A 116 1.23 10.32 -5.07
CA GLN A 116 0.79 8.98 -4.69
C GLN A 116 0.68 8.86 -3.16
N TRP A 117 -0.30 8.10 -2.67
CA TRP A 117 -0.35 7.64 -1.28
C TRP A 117 -0.21 6.11 -1.25
N PRO A 118 0.22 5.52 -0.12
CA PRO A 118 0.48 4.09 -0.04
C PRO A 118 -0.82 3.29 -0.09
N GLN A 119 -0.78 2.18 -0.81
CA GLN A 119 -1.79 1.12 -0.79
C GLN A 119 -1.12 -0.17 -1.28
N LEU A 120 -1.61 -1.31 -0.84
CA LEU A 120 -1.08 -2.62 -1.24
C LEU A 120 -2.22 -3.48 -1.78
N ALA A 121 -1.97 -4.14 -2.90
CA ALA A 121 -2.78 -5.24 -3.37
C ALA A 121 -1.88 -6.40 -3.81
N LEU A 122 -2.29 -7.62 -3.46
CA LEU A 122 -1.62 -8.83 -3.93
C LEU A 122 -2.48 -9.51 -5.00
N GLU A 123 -1.82 -9.93 -6.08
CA GLU A 123 -2.50 -10.39 -7.29
C GLU A 123 -1.89 -11.69 -7.81
N THR A 124 -2.72 -12.70 -8.10
CA THR A 124 -2.25 -14.02 -8.55
C THR A 124 -1.55 -13.97 -9.90
N ASN A 125 -0.41 -14.63 -10.02
CA ASN A 125 0.23 -14.93 -11.29
C ASN A 125 -0.29 -16.26 -11.86
N TYR A 126 -0.02 -16.49 -13.15
CA TYR A 126 -0.40 -17.73 -13.83
C TYR A 126 0.15 -19.02 -13.18
N ASP A 127 1.21 -18.89 -12.39
CA ASP A 127 1.87 -19.97 -11.64
C ASP A 127 1.58 -19.94 -10.14
N GLN A 128 0.49 -19.27 -9.74
CA GLN A 128 -0.02 -19.18 -8.36
C GLN A 128 0.85 -18.39 -7.38
N ALA A 129 1.97 -17.79 -7.81
CA ALA A 129 2.65 -16.78 -7.00
C ALA A 129 1.80 -15.50 -6.87
N SER A 130 2.07 -14.66 -5.88
CA SER A 130 1.41 -13.36 -5.73
C SER A 130 2.33 -12.23 -6.15
N SER A 131 1.95 -11.45 -7.16
CA SER A 131 2.60 -10.16 -7.43
C SER A 131 2.26 -9.14 -6.35
N VAL A 132 3.26 -8.37 -5.92
CA VAL A 132 3.10 -7.27 -4.98
C VAL A 132 2.85 -5.98 -5.75
N GLN A 133 1.63 -5.44 -5.67
CA GLN A 133 1.29 -4.17 -6.30
C GLN A 133 1.29 -3.04 -5.27
N LEU A 134 2.37 -2.27 -5.31
CA LEU A 134 2.52 -1.01 -4.58
C LEU A 134 2.54 0.14 -5.60
N PRO A 135 2.00 1.33 -5.26
CA PRO A 135 2.33 2.53 -6.00
C PRO A 135 3.86 2.67 -6.03
N PRO A 136 4.48 2.94 -7.19
CA PRO A 136 5.95 2.91 -7.31
C PRO A 136 6.70 3.86 -6.37
N ALA A 137 6.06 4.92 -5.86
CA ALA A 137 6.66 5.77 -4.83
C ALA A 137 6.96 5.02 -3.52
N TYR A 138 6.24 3.93 -3.25
CA TYR A 138 6.32 3.10 -2.04
C TYR A 138 6.92 1.72 -2.31
N VAL A 139 7.59 1.58 -3.44
CA VAL A 139 8.46 0.42 -3.71
C VAL A 139 9.82 0.67 -3.07
N ASP A 140 10.41 -0.36 -2.48
CA ASP A 140 11.63 -0.27 -1.67
C ASP A 140 11.57 0.85 -0.62
N THR A 141 10.51 0.81 0.18
CA THR A 141 10.26 1.73 1.30
C THR A 141 9.90 0.95 2.56
N LYS A 142 10.19 1.55 3.72
CA LYS A 142 9.80 1.00 5.02
C LYS A 142 8.29 0.85 5.13
N ILE A 143 7.51 1.86 4.73
CA ILE A 143 6.03 1.75 4.73
C ILE A 143 5.53 0.63 3.80
N GLY A 144 6.18 0.44 2.64
CA GLY A 144 5.89 -0.67 1.72
C GLY A 144 6.16 -2.03 2.37
N GLN A 145 7.29 -2.17 3.06
CA GLN A 145 7.60 -3.37 3.83
C GLN A 145 6.60 -3.61 4.96
N THR A 146 6.24 -2.57 5.72
CA THR A 146 5.29 -2.67 6.83
C THR A 146 3.91 -3.14 6.34
N MET A 147 3.39 -2.57 5.25
CA MET A 147 2.13 -3.03 4.65
C MET A 147 2.22 -4.49 4.19
N LEU A 148 3.32 -4.86 3.52
CA LEU A 148 3.52 -6.23 3.05
C LEU A 148 3.65 -7.23 4.20
N ALA A 149 4.30 -6.86 5.29
CA ALA A 149 4.45 -7.70 6.48
C ALA A 149 3.08 -7.97 7.13
N VAL A 150 2.24 -6.94 7.26
CA VAL A 150 0.87 -7.08 7.78
C VAL A 150 0.01 -7.95 6.87
N ASP A 151 0.08 -7.77 5.55
CA ASP A 151 -0.65 -8.63 4.61
C ASP A 151 -0.15 -10.08 4.66
N CYS A 152 1.17 -10.31 4.73
CA CYS A 152 1.74 -11.64 4.93
C CYS A 152 1.25 -12.28 6.25
N ALA A 153 1.07 -11.50 7.31
CA ALA A 153 0.53 -11.98 8.58
C ALA A 153 -0.94 -12.39 8.44
N ILE A 154 -1.78 -11.55 7.80
CA ILE A 154 -3.17 -11.89 7.47
C ILE A 154 -3.23 -13.20 6.67
N LYS A 155 -2.38 -13.34 5.65
CA LYS A 155 -2.29 -14.57 4.87
C LYS A 155 -1.86 -15.77 5.70
N SER A 156 -0.92 -15.58 6.63
CA SER A 156 -0.45 -16.66 7.49
C SER A 156 -1.58 -17.19 8.37
N LEU A 157 -2.38 -16.29 8.96
CA LEU A 157 -3.55 -16.65 9.76
C LEU A 157 -4.68 -17.26 8.92
N TRP A 158 -4.84 -16.81 7.68
CA TRP A 158 -5.89 -17.32 6.79
C TRP A 158 -5.58 -18.71 6.24
N HIS A 159 -4.37 -18.92 5.74
CA HIS A 159 -3.88 -20.23 5.26
C HIS A 159 -3.62 -21.21 6.40
N GLY A 160 -3.09 -20.73 7.51
CA GLY A 160 -2.57 -21.56 8.60
C GLY A 160 -1.15 -22.03 8.45
N CYS A 161 -0.36 -21.28 7.70
CA CYS A 161 1.07 -21.53 7.58
C CYS A 161 1.86 -20.23 7.58
N HIS A 162 3.05 -20.26 8.16
CA HIS A 162 3.95 -19.12 8.21
C HIS A 162 5.32 -19.45 7.63
N MET A 163 5.91 -18.46 6.94
CA MET A 163 7.29 -18.49 6.48
C MET A 163 7.90 -17.10 6.70
N VAL A 164 8.87 -17.03 7.61
CA VAL A 164 9.59 -15.79 7.95
C VAL A 164 10.25 -15.15 6.72
N ARG A 165 10.37 -13.82 6.71
CA ARG A 165 10.79 -13.04 5.54
C ARG A 165 12.13 -13.51 4.96
N GLU A 166 13.13 -13.73 5.79
CA GLU A 166 14.48 -14.10 5.36
C GLU A 166 14.49 -15.43 4.60
N LYS A 167 13.66 -16.38 5.03
CA LYS A 167 13.50 -17.68 4.38
C LYS A 167 12.64 -17.56 3.12
N ARG A 168 11.57 -16.77 3.17
CA ARG A 168 10.67 -16.53 2.05
C ARG A 168 11.37 -15.87 0.87
N VAL A 169 12.19 -14.85 1.10
CA VAL A 169 12.98 -14.19 0.05
C VAL A 169 13.92 -15.18 -0.65
N LYS A 170 14.66 -15.99 0.13
CA LYS A 170 15.54 -17.03 -0.43
C LYS A 170 14.78 -18.11 -1.18
N PHE A 171 13.58 -18.46 -0.72
CA PHE A 171 12.72 -19.44 -1.39
C PHE A 171 12.15 -18.90 -2.71
N ALA A 172 11.74 -17.63 -2.72
CA ALA A 172 11.20 -16.93 -3.89
C ALA A 172 12.14 -16.98 -5.11
N GLU A 173 13.45 -16.95 -4.88
CA GLU A 173 14.47 -17.00 -5.94
C GLU A 173 14.58 -18.36 -6.65
N ARG A 174 14.20 -19.47 -5.99
CA ARG A 174 14.52 -20.83 -6.45
C ARG A 174 13.34 -21.80 -6.55
N TRP A 175 12.16 -21.46 -6.02
CA TRP A 175 11.04 -22.41 -5.95
C TRP A 175 10.59 -22.87 -7.35
N ARG A 176 10.58 -21.97 -8.35
CA ARG A 176 10.20 -22.30 -9.73
C ARG A 176 11.10 -23.36 -10.36
N SER A 177 12.42 -23.23 -10.20
CA SER A 177 13.38 -24.21 -10.72
C SER A 177 13.34 -25.52 -9.93
N THR A 178 13.19 -25.42 -8.60
CA THR A 178 13.09 -26.58 -7.70
C THR A 178 11.88 -27.48 -8.02
N LEU A 179 10.76 -26.87 -8.38
CA LEU A 179 9.51 -27.58 -8.71
C LEU A 179 9.34 -27.83 -10.21
N ALA A 180 10.33 -27.47 -11.04
CA ALA A 180 10.24 -27.54 -12.50
C ALA A 180 8.93 -26.91 -13.03
N VAL A 181 8.64 -25.68 -12.63
CA VAL A 181 7.40 -24.99 -13.01
C VAL A 181 7.42 -24.68 -14.50
N ASN A 182 6.40 -25.18 -15.20
CA ASN A 182 6.25 -24.96 -16.63
C ASN A 182 5.97 -23.48 -16.93
N SER A 183 6.87 -22.81 -17.66
CA SER A 183 6.74 -21.37 -17.97
C SER A 183 5.52 -20.98 -18.82
N ALA A 184 4.84 -21.95 -19.44
CA ALA A 184 3.66 -21.70 -20.26
C ALA A 184 2.35 -21.95 -19.51
N THR A 185 2.34 -22.84 -18.51
CA THR A 185 1.12 -23.26 -17.78
C THR A 185 1.12 -22.89 -16.30
N GLY A 186 2.29 -22.62 -15.72
CA GLY A 186 2.46 -22.31 -14.30
C GLY A 186 2.34 -23.53 -13.38
N LYS A 187 2.19 -24.72 -13.95
CA LYS A 187 2.05 -25.98 -13.19
C LYS A 187 3.42 -26.59 -12.87
N PRO A 188 3.59 -27.21 -11.69
CA PRO A 188 4.80 -27.93 -11.34
C PRO A 188 4.89 -29.25 -12.13
N GLU A 189 6.08 -29.60 -12.61
CA GLU A 189 6.36 -30.86 -13.32
C GLU A 189 7.36 -31.77 -12.57
N THR A 190 7.61 -31.46 -11.30
CA THR A 190 8.54 -32.21 -10.44
C THR A 190 7.99 -33.58 -10.02
N LEU A 191 8.91 -34.54 -9.85
CA LEU A 191 8.63 -35.83 -9.22
C LEU A 191 8.76 -35.78 -7.69
N LYS A 192 9.28 -34.67 -7.15
CA LYS A 192 9.46 -34.47 -5.70
C LYS A 192 8.12 -34.19 -5.03
N VAL A 193 8.03 -34.55 -3.76
CA VAL A 193 6.90 -34.16 -2.90
C VAL A 193 6.99 -32.66 -2.61
N ILE A 194 6.08 -31.88 -3.19
CA ILE A 194 6.09 -30.41 -3.11
C ILE A 194 6.15 -29.92 -1.65
N LEU A 195 5.33 -30.49 -0.77
CA LEU A 195 5.28 -30.11 0.65
C LEU A 195 6.65 -30.18 1.33
N ASN A 196 7.46 -31.21 1.03
CA ASN A 196 8.78 -31.37 1.63
C ASN A 196 9.73 -30.24 1.25
N GLU A 197 9.66 -29.74 0.01
CA GLU A 197 10.49 -28.62 -0.44
C GLU A 197 10.10 -27.31 0.27
N PHE A 198 8.81 -27.10 0.56
CA PHE A 198 8.33 -25.92 1.30
C PHE A 198 8.69 -25.97 2.78
N VAL A 199 8.50 -27.12 3.43
CA VAL A 199 8.89 -27.32 4.83
C VAL A 199 10.40 -27.20 4.99
N ALA A 200 11.19 -27.78 4.06
CA ALA A 200 12.65 -27.62 4.04
C ALA A 200 13.08 -26.16 3.80
N ALA A 201 12.27 -25.38 3.08
CA ALA A 201 12.47 -23.94 2.91
C ALA A 201 12.03 -23.12 4.13
N GLY A 202 11.40 -23.72 5.14
CA GLY A 202 11.04 -23.09 6.41
C GLY A 202 9.57 -22.72 6.57
N LEU A 203 8.68 -23.35 5.78
CA LEU A 203 7.24 -23.29 6.01
C LEU A 203 6.89 -24.03 7.32
N THR A 204 6.09 -23.39 8.16
CA THR A 204 5.66 -23.92 9.47
C THR A 204 4.16 -23.70 9.68
N ASP A 205 3.58 -24.40 10.66
CA ASP A 205 2.22 -24.15 11.12
C ASP A 205 2.18 -22.80 11.86
N VAL A 206 1.20 -21.95 11.53
CA VAL A 206 1.06 -20.63 12.14
C VAL A 206 0.84 -20.69 13.66
N THR A 207 0.26 -21.78 14.18
CA THR A 207 0.01 -21.95 15.62
C THR A 207 1.28 -22.18 16.44
N LYS A 208 2.43 -22.35 15.78
CA LYS A 208 3.75 -22.42 16.43
C LYS A 208 4.38 -21.04 16.64
N GLU A 209 3.80 -19.99 16.04
CA GLU A 209 4.25 -18.61 16.22
C GLU A 209 3.69 -18.03 17.51
N GLU A 210 4.54 -17.33 18.26
CA GLU A 210 4.17 -16.71 19.53
C GLU A 210 3.06 -15.68 19.33
N GLY A 211 1.99 -15.81 20.12
CA GLY A 211 0.79 -14.97 20.09
C GLY A 211 -0.33 -15.48 19.16
N TRP A 212 -0.10 -16.52 18.36
CA TRP A 212 -1.07 -17.09 17.42
C TRP A 212 -1.46 -18.55 17.70
N GLU A 213 -1.09 -19.08 18.86
CA GLU A 213 -1.32 -20.47 19.27
C GLU A 213 -2.82 -20.83 19.27
N SER A 214 -3.67 -19.86 19.61
CA SER A 214 -5.12 -20.05 19.75
C SER A 214 -5.95 -19.51 18.58
N VAL A 215 -5.34 -19.14 17.44
CA VAL A 215 -6.06 -18.42 16.36
C VAL A 215 -7.29 -19.16 15.82
N TYR A 216 -7.29 -20.50 15.90
CA TYR A 216 -8.41 -21.34 15.45
C TYR A 216 -9.32 -21.84 16.57
N ALA A 217 -9.06 -21.46 17.82
CA ALA A 217 -9.88 -21.89 18.96
C ALA A 217 -11.31 -21.34 18.89
N ASP A 218 -11.48 -20.16 18.29
CA ASP A 218 -12.77 -19.48 18.14
C ASP A 218 -13.55 -19.94 16.90
N LEU A 219 -12.95 -20.76 16.03
CA LEU A 219 -13.63 -21.30 14.85
C LEU A 219 -14.45 -22.55 15.21
N PRO A 220 -15.60 -22.79 14.55
CA PRO A 220 -16.40 -23.98 14.79
C PRO A 220 -15.59 -25.26 14.55
N VAL A 221 -15.73 -26.22 15.47
CA VAL A 221 -15.15 -27.55 15.30
C VAL A 221 -15.87 -28.24 14.16
N GLU A 222 -15.12 -28.52 13.10
CA GLU A 222 -15.59 -29.13 11.87
C GLU A 222 -15.32 -30.65 11.90
N ASP A 223 -16.32 -31.50 11.64
CA ASP A 223 -16.14 -32.96 11.54
C ASP A 223 -15.34 -33.33 10.27
N PRO A 224 -14.13 -33.91 10.40
CA PRO A 224 -13.31 -34.28 9.24
C PRO A 224 -13.95 -35.33 8.33
N ASN A 225 -14.92 -36.10 8.84
CA ASN A 225 -15.60 -37.16 8.09
C ASN A 225 -16.89 -36.70 7.42
N ASP A 226 -17.30 -35.44 7.59
CA ASP A 226 -18.49 -34.91 6.93
C ASP A 226 -18.24 -34.73 5.42
N PRO A 227 -18.89 -35.53 4.55
CA PRO A 227 -18.70 -35.43 3.10
C PRO A 227 -19.21 -34.09 2.54
N LYS A 228 -20.19 -33.44 3.18
CA LYS A 228 -20.69 -32.13 2.76
C LYS A 228 -19.62 -31.08 3.00
N LEU A 229 -18.99 -31.10 4.16
CA LEU A 229 -17.90 -30.20 4.49
C LEU A 229 -16.67 -30.42 3.60
N ALA A 230 -16.31 -31.68 3.32
CA ALA A 230 -15.18 -31.97 2.42
C ALA A 230 -15.40 -31.39 1.01
N LYS A 231 -16.63 -31.46 0.50
CA LYS A 231 -17.03 -30.82 -0.77
C LYS A 231 -16.99 -29.29 -0.68
N GLU A 232 -17.52 -28.71 0.40
CA GLU A 232 -17.48 -27.25 0.64
C GLU A 232 -16.04 -26.72 0.68
N ARG A 233 -15.14 -27.36 1.43
CA ARG A 233 -13.71 -27.00 1.50
C ARG A 233 -13.04 -27.05 0.14
N LYS A 234 -13.37 -28.06 -0.68
CA LYS A 234 -12.85 -28.16 -2.05
C LYS A 234 -13.35 -26.99 -2.91
N ALA A 235 -14.65 -26.70 -2.87
CA ALA A 235 -15.23 -25.56 -3.60
C ALA A 235 -14.60 -24.23 -3.18
N PHE A 236 -14.43 -24.03 -1.88
CA PHE A 236 -13.78 -22.85 -1.31
C PHE A 236 -12.33 -22.70 -1.81
N THR A 237 -11.61 -23.82 -1.95
CA THR A 237 -10.26 -23.86 -2.51
C THR A 237 -10.26 -23.50 -3.99
N ASP A 238 -11.19 -24.04 -4.77
CA ASP A 238 -11.31 -23.76 -6.21
C ASP A 238 -11.62 -22.27 -6.49
N LEU A 239 -12.16 -21.55 -5.51
CA LEU A 239 -12.47 -20.12 -5.56
C LEU A 239 -11.39 -19.21 -4.93
N ALA A 240 -10.23 -19.74 -4.53
CA ALA A 240 -9.20 -18.97 -3.81
C ALA A 240 -8.75 -17.68 -4.54
N ASP A 241 -8.66 -17.71 -5.88
CA ASP A 241 -8.28 -16.55 -6.71
C ASP A 241 -9.41 -15.50 -6.85
N CYS A 242 -10.63 -15.84 -6.44
CA CYS A 242 -11.83 -15.01 -6.52
C CYS A 242 -12.19 -14.37 -5.17
N MET A 243 -11.36 -14.56 -4.14
CA MET A 243 -11.59 -14.04 -2.80
C MET A 243 -10.38 -13.26 -2.31
N ARG A 244 -10.62 -12.27 -1.45
CA ARG A 244 -9.55 -11.49 -0.79
C ARG A 244 -9.87 -11.18 0.65
N MET A 245 -8.83 -11.03 1.47
CA MET A 245 -8.90 -10.42 2.80
C MET A 245 -8.10 -9.13 2.81
N CYS A 246 -8.78 -7.99 2.98
CA CYS A 246 -8.16 -6.68 2.92
C CYS A 246 -8.25 -5.98 4.27
N LEU A 247 -7.14 -5.40 4.72
CA LEU A 247 -7.09 -4.56 5.90
C LEU A 247 -7.25 -3.09 5.52
N THR A 248 -8.14 -2.40 6.20
CA THR A 248 -8.36 -0.96 6.05
C THR A 248 -8.03 -0.25 7.35
N MET A 249 -7.09 0.69 7.30
CA MET A 249 -6.75 1.57 8.40
C MET A 249 -7.66 2.81 8.39
N LYS A 250 -8.12 3.25 9.57
CA LYS A 250 -9.01 4.40 9.71
C LYS A 250 -8.75 5.21 10.98
N GLN A 251 -9.28 6.43 11.03
CA GLN A 251 -9.31 7.25 12.25
C GLN A 251 -10.70 7.12 12.90
N ARG A 252 -10.74 6.71 14.17
CA ARG A 252 -11.97 6.66 14.97
C ARG A 252 -12.42 8.05 15.39
N SER A 253 -11.46 8.90 15.75
CA SER A 253 -11.69 10.30 16.04
C SER A 253 -10.46 11.11 15.64
N VAL A 254 -10.63 12.42 15.56
CA VAL A 254 -9.52 13.35 15.32
C VAL A 254 -9.61 14.43 16.38
N LEU A 255 -8.66 14.44 17.31
CA LEU A 255 -8.59 15.46 18.36
C LEU A 255 -7.38 16.35 18.12
N SER A 256 -7.58 17.65 18.25
CA SER A 256 -6.51 18.64 18.13
C SER A 256 -6.49 19.63 19.29
N TYR A 257 -5.31 20.16 19.57
CA TYR A 257 -5.10 21.25 20.51
C TYR A 257 -3.90 22.08 20.04
N LYS A 258 -4.11 23.35 19.66
CA LYS A 258 -3.09 24.20 19.02
C LYS A 258 -2.43 23.48 17.82
N ASN A 259 -1.13 23.24 17.85
CA ASN A 259 -0.36 22.49 16.84
C ASN A 259 -0.12 21.02 17.25
N MET A 260 -0.99 20.45 18.08
CA MET A 260 -0.96 19.05 18.50
C MET A 260 -2.14 18.29 17.89
N SER A 261 -1.92 17.05 17.49
CA SER A 261 -2.97 16.11 17.11
C SER A 261 -2.80 14.78 17.83
N PHE A 262 -3.90 14.24 18.33
CA PHE A 262 -3.94 12.92 18.96
C PHE A 262 -4.40 11.90 17.93
N VAL A 263 -3.61 10.85 17.76
CA VAL A 263 -3.95 9.74 16.88
C VAL A 263 -4.89 8.80 17.64
N ASP A 264 -6.11 8.64 17.12
CA ASP A 264 -7.07 7.63 17.57
C ASP A 264 -7.44 6.77 16.36
N ALA A 265 -6.55 5.83 16.06
CA ALA A 265 -6.60 5.01 14.86
C ALA A 265 -7.06 3.58 15.17
N ASP A 266 -7.80 3.02 14.23
CA ASP A 266 -8.29 1.65 14.25
C ASP A 266 -8.09 0.97 12.89
N TRP A 267 -8.32 -0.33 12.82
CA TRP A 267 -8.22 -1.08 11.58
C TRP A 267 -9.28 -2.19 11.52
N THR A 268 -9.70 -2.53 10.30
CA THR A 268 -10.68 -3.59 10.06
C THR A 268 -10.24 -4.49 8.93
N VAL A 269 -10.40 -5.80 9.11
CA VAL A 269 -10.26 -6.81 8.04
C VAL A 269 -11.62 -7.08 7.42
N MET A 270 -11.70 -6.95 6.10
CA MET A 270 -12.91 -7.24 5.33
C MET A 270 -12.61 -8.22 4.20
N SER A 271 -13.55 -9.13 3.95
CA SER A 271 -13.49 -10.01 2.79
C SER A 271 -14.06 -9.35 1.54
N GLN A 272 -13.52 -9.71 0.37
CA GLN A 272 -14.05 -9.32 -0.94
C GLN A 272 -14.26 -10.57 -1.80
N ILE A 273 -15.39 -10.62 -2.49
CA ILE A 273 -15.72 -11.65 -3.48
C ILE A 273 -15.70 -10.99 -4.86
N LEU A 274 -14.87 -11.51 -5.76
CA LEU A 274 -14.62 -10.97 -7.11
C LEU A 274 -15.44 -11.68 -8.18
N LEU A 275 -16.57 -12.26 -7.80
CA LEU A 275 -17.48 -12.98 -8.68
C LEU A 275 -18.71 -12.13 -8.93
N THR A 276 -19.16 -12.13 -10.16
CA THR A 276 -20.41 -11.51 -10.58
C THR A 276 -21.59 -12.48 -10.42
N GLU A 277 -22.82 -11.96 -10.52
CA GLU A 277 -24.06 -12.76 -10.51
C GLU A 277 -24.17 -13.80 -11.65
N GLU A 278 -23.31 -13.70 -12.68
CA GLU A 278 -23.19 -14.71 -13.75
C GLU A 278 -22.20 -15.84 -13.41
N GLU A 279 -21.38 -15.66 -12.38
CA GLU A 279 -20.34 -16.60 -11.98
C GLU A 279 -20.71 -17.38 -10.73
N ILE A 280 -21.48 -16.75 -9.84
CA ILE A 280 -22.01 -17.36 -8.61
C ILE A 280 -23.47 -16.96 -8.41
N ASP A 281 -24.28 -17.89 -7.93
CA ASP A 281 -25.66 -17.64 -7.54
C ASP A 281 -25.77 -17.14 -6.09
N GLU A 282 -26.98 -16.76 -5.69
CA GLU A 282 -27.25 -16.15 -4.38
C GLU A 282 -26.90 -17.09 -3.21
N GLU A 283 -27.31 -18.35 -3.27
CA GLU A 283 -26.98 -19.36 -2.25
C GLU A 283 -25.46 -19.60 -2.16
N GLY A 284 -24.78 -19.69 -3.31
CA GLY A 284 -23.33 -19.74 -3.42
C GLY A 284 -22.64 -18.59 -2.72
N TYR A 285 -23.10 -17.38 -3.03
CA TYR A 285 -22.55 -16.15 -2.50
C TYR A 285 -22.73 -16.06 -0.98
N GLU A 286 -23.92 -16.35 -0.46
CA GLU A 286 -24.22 -16.29 0.97
C GLU A 286 -23.34 -17.27 1.78
N LEU A 287 -23.18 -18.51 1.31
CA LEU A 287 -22.33 -19.48 1.99
C LEU A 287 -20.86 -19.03 1.99
N LEU A 288 -20.38 -18.57 0.82
CA LEU A 288 -19.01 -18.09 0.65
C LEU A 288 -18.73 -16.91 1.59
N ASN A 289 -19.64 -15.93 1.60
CA ASN A 289 -19.55 -14.75 2.42
C ASN A 289 -19.60 -15.08 3.93
N SER A 290 -20.48 -15.99 4.34
CA SER A 290 -20.57 -16.45 5.74
C SER A 290 -19.26 -17.11 6.22
N ARG A 291 -18.63 -17.93 5.39
CA ARG A 291 -17.34 -18.56 5.71
C ARG A 291 -16.21 -17.54 5.79
N LEU A 292 -16.16 -16.61 4.82
CA LEU A 292 -15.17 -15.53 4.80
C LEU A 292 -15.30 -14.60 6.01
N GLN A 293 -16.52 -14.23 6.38
CA GLN A 293 -16.76 -13.33 7.52
C GLN A 293 -16.23 -13.92 8.83
N ARG A 294 -16.46 -15.21 9.10
CA ARG A 294 -15.91 -15.91 10.27
C ARG A 294 -14.37 -15.91 10.28
N GLN A 295 -13.76 -16.08 9.12
CA GLN A 295 -12.30 -16.04 8.99
C GLN A 295 -11.75 -14.62 9.17
N ALA A 296 -12.42 -13.60 8.64
CA ALA A 296 -12.08 -12.20 8.84
C ALA A 296 -12.15 -11.82 10.32
N GLU A 297 -13.17 -12.26 11.05
CA GLU A 297 -13.32 -12.07 12.50
C GLU A 297 -12.18 -12.75 13.29
N ALA A 298 -11.84 -13.98 12.95
CA ALA A 298 -10.71 -14.68 13.58
C ALA A 298 -9.38 -13.94 13.37
N ILE A 299 -9.13 -13.45 12.15
CA ILE A 299 -7.95 -12.64 11.82
C ILE A 299 -7.98 -11.32 12.61
N GLN A 300 -9.12 -10.62 12.63
CA GLN A 300 -9.30 -9.36 13.36
C GLN A 300 -8.98 -9.52 14.86
N ALA A 301 -9.35 -10.65 15.47
CA ALA A 301 -9.14 -10.91 16.89
C ALA A 301 -7.70 -11.31 17.27
N HIS A 302 -6.90 -11.76 16.31
CA HIS A 302 -5.57 -12.37 16.57
C HIS A 302 -4.39 -11.68 15.89
N LEU A 303 -4.60 -10.89 14.83
CA LEU A 303 -3.51 -10.26 14.08
C LEU A 303 -2.56 -9.46 14.98
N ASP A 304 -3.10 -8.72 15.93
CA ASP A 304 -2.36 -7.83 16.84
C ASP A 304 -1.69 -8.54 18.04
N ARG A 305 -1.83 -9.86 18.16
CA ARG A 305 -1.29 -10.64 19.29
C ARG A 305 0.18 -11.02 19.12
N ASN A 306 0.68 -11.04 17.89
CA ASN A 306 2.09 -11.30 17.60
C ASN A 306 2.88 -9.98 17.64
N GLU A 307 4.05 -9.98 18.29
CA GLU A 307 4.87 -8.77 18.50
C GLU A 307 5.21 -8.01 17.20
N HIS A 308 5.61 -8.74 16.15
CA HIS A 308 5.98 -8.13 14.88
C HIS A 308 4.77 -7.52 14.18
N SER A 309 3.63 -8.22 14.18
CA SER A 309 2.37 -7.71 13.66
C SER A 309 1.89 -6.49 14.43
N HIS A 310 2.02 -6.51 15.76
CA HIS A 310 1.66 -5.38 16.63
C HIS A 310 2.46 -4.12 16.31
N ARG A 311 3.79 -4.24 16.22
CA ARG A 311 4.68 -3.13 15.84
C ARG A 311 4.32 -2.58 14.47
N ASN A 312 4.09 -3.45 13.49
CA ASN A 312 3.74 -3.02 12.14
C ASN A 312 2.37 -2.31 12.11
N LEU A 313 1.36 -2.81 12.83
CA LEU A 313 0.06 -2.15 12.97
C LEU A 313 0.18 -0.79 13.66
N LEU A 314 1.05 -0.64 14.66
CA LEU A 314 1.31 0.65 15.30
C LEU A 314 1.92 1.67 14.32
N LEU A 315 2.85 1.26 13.47
CA LEU A 315 3.40 2.10 12.40
C LEU A 315 2.33 2.46 11.35
N LEU A 316 1.44 1.53 11.00
CA LEU A 316 0.32 1.81 10.09
C LEU A 316 -0.72 2.74 10.73
N LYS A 317 -0.96 2.67 12.06
CA LYS A 317 -1.82 3.61 12.80
C LYS A 317 -1.28 5.04 12.73
N LEU A 318 0.04 5.21 12.80
CA LEU A 318 0.67 6.50 12.55
C LEU A 318 0.45 6.94 11.09
N ALA A 319 0.73 6.06 10.13
CA ALA A 319 0.56 6.37 8.71
C ALA A 319 -0.89 6.75 8.35
N SER A 320 -1.89 6.11 8.95
CA SER A 320 -3.31 6.42 8.70
C SER A 320 -3.73 7.80 9.16
N PHE A 321 -3.03 8.41 10.11
CA PHE A 321 -3.19 9.82 10.44
C PHE A 321 -2.36 10.70 9.49
N LEU A 322 -1.08 10.35 9.27
CA LEU A 322 -0.16 11.17 8.49
C LEU A 322 -0.59 11.33 7.02
N ILE A 323 -1.18 10.32 6.40
CA ILE A 323 -1.63 10.40 5.01
C ILE A 323 -2.66 11.52 4.81
N PRO A 324 -3.86 11.50 5.45
CA PRO A 324 -4.84 12.57 5.29
C PRO A 324 -4.31 13.92 5.85
N PHE A 325 -3.48 13.91 6.89
CA PHE A 325 -2.84 15.12 7.41
C PHE A 325 -1.90 15.77 6.38
N PHE A 326 -1.02 15.00 5.74
CA PHE A 326 -0.08 15.47 4.71
C PHE A 326 -0.81 16.00 3.48
N ILE A 327 -1.88 15.32 3.06
CA ILE A 327 -2.77 15.82 2.00
C ILE A 327 -3.40 17.16 2.42
N GLY A 328 -3.88 17.27 3.66
CA GLY A 328 -4.46 18.50 4.21
C GLY A 328 -3.48 19.68 4.23
N ILE A 329 -2.27 19.48 4.77
CA ILE A 329 -1.25 20.55 4.85
C ILE A 329 -0.65 20.92 3.48
N LYS A 330 -0.64 20.00 2.50
CA LYS A 330 -0.28 20.32 1.11
C LYS A 330 -1.16 21.45 0.55
N ARG A 331 -2.46 21.43 0.88
CA ARG A 331 -3.42 22.49 0.51
C ARG A 331 -3.22 23.80 1.29
N ARG A 332 -2.53 23.72 2.43
CA ARG A 332 -2.12 24.86 3.26
C ARG A 332 -0.72 25.36 2.93
N MET A 333 -0.13 24.92 1.81
CA MET A 333 1.19 25.36 1.35
C MET A 333 2.29 25.01 2.37
N ARG A 334 2.16 23.85 3.03
CA ARG A 334 3.12 23.30 3.98
C ARG A 334 3.50 21.88 3.61
N ILE A 335 4.72 21.51 3.95
CA ILE A 335 5.32 20.20 3.69
C ILE A 335 6.28 19.85 4.83
N PRO A 336 6.41 18.57 5.24
CA PRO A 336 7.44 18.16 6.18
C PRO A 336 8.84 18.49 5.66
N ASP A 337 9.66 19.08 6.53
CA ASP A 337 11.05 19.38 6.23
C ASP A 337 11.90 18.10 6.28
N LEU A 338 12.42 17.69 5.13
CA LEU A 338 13.21 16.48 5.00
C LEU A 338 14.63 16.61 5.58
N SER A 339 15.13 17.84 5.75
CA SER A 339 16.43 18.14 6.35
C SER A 339 16.41 17.99 7.87
N ALA A 340 15.24 18.08 8.49
CA ALA A 340 15.01 17.91 9.92
C ALA A 340 15.06 16.45 10.40
N LEU A 341 15.06 15.49 9.47
CA LEU A 341 14.92 14.07 9.74
C LEU A 341 16.28 13.37 9.80
N LEU A 342 16.33 12.26 10.54
CA LEU A 342 17.47 11.33 10.56
C LEU A 342 17.84 10.86 9.15
N SER A 343 19.10 10.45 8.97
CA SER A 343 19.57 9.87 7.71
C SER A 343 18.65 8.72 7.26
N PRO A 344 18.34 8.63 5.95
CA PRO A 344 17.41 7.63 5.44
C PRO A 344 17.96 6.20 5.63
N LEU A 345 17.05 5.26 5.85
CA LEU A 345 17.36 3.83 5.77
C LEU A 345 17.67 3.44 4.31
N ILE A 346 18.58 2.49 4.12
CA ILE A 346 19.05 2.05 2.80
C ILE A 346 19.15 0.52 2.71
N GLY A 347 19.22 -0.01 1.49
CA GLY A 347 19.44 -1.44 1.26
C GLY A 347 18.28 -2.31 1.72
N ASP A 348 18.60 -3.41 2.43
CA ASP A 348 17.63 -4.43 2.83
C ASP A 348 16.60 -3.94 3.87
N ASP A 349 16.90 -2.86 4.58
CA ASP A 349 16.02 -2.20 5.57
C ASP A 349 14.79 -1.54 4.94
N VAL A 350 14.83 -1.31 3.61
CA VAL A 350 13.71 -0.72 2.85
C VAL A 350 13.29 -1.58 1.66
N LYS A 351 14.11 -2.54 1.22
CA LYS A 351 13.81 -3.40 0.06
C LYS A 351 12.49 -4.17 0.20
N THR A 352 11.57 -4.00 -0.75
CA THR A 352 10.28 -4.69 -0.78
C THR A 352 10.31 -5.92 -1.69
N GLU A 353 9.65 -7.00 -1.29
CA GLU A 353 9.46 -8.14 -2.19
C GLU A 353 8.52 -7.72 -3.33
N ARG A 354 8.88 -8.04 -4.58
CA ARG A 354 8.01 -7.78 -5.75
C ARG A 354 7.01 -8.90 -6.00
N GLU A 355 7.30 -10.06 -5.45
CA GLU A 355 6.51 -11.27 -5.62
C GLU A 355 6.68 -12.16 -4.38
N LEU A 356 5.60 -12.83 -3.99
CA LEU A 356 5.60 -13.86 -2.96
C LEU A 356 5.41 -15.23 -3.60
N PRO A 357 6.14 -16.27 -3.15
CA PRO A 357 5.89 -17.63 -3.59
C PRO A 357 4.48 -18.08 -3.17
N PRO A 358 3.90 -19.11 -3.85
CA PRO A 358 2.68 -19.73 -3.40
C PRO A 358 2.87 -20.38 -2.02
N THR A 359 1.78 -20.90 -1.47
CA THR A 359 1.77 -21.61 -0.19
C THR A 359 1.09 -22.96 -0.31
N ILE A 360 1.39 -23.83 0.65
CA ILE A 360 0.77 -25.14 0.81
C ILE A 360 0.59 -25.39 2.31
N VAL A 361 -0.39 -26.18 2.70
CA VAL A 361 -0.63 -26.52 4.11
C VAL A 361 -0.43 -28.03 4.28
N SER A 362 0.28 -28.42 5.33
CA SER A 362 0.44 -29.84 5.67
C SER A 362 -0.88 -30.40 6.23
N PRO A 363 -1.23 -31.67 5.94
CA PRO A 363 -2.31 -32.35 6.64
C PRO A 363 -2.14 -32.40 8.16
N GLU A 364 -0.94 -32.14 8.69
CA GLU A 364 -0.68 -32.08 10.13
C GLU A 364 -0.93 -30.70 10.74
N PHE A 365 -1.08 -29.65 9.92
CA PHE A 365 -1.29 -28.30 10.45
C PHE A 365 -2.71 -28.13 11.01
N CYS A 366 -2.86 -27.19 11.95
CA CYS A 366 -4.11 -26.95 12.67
C CYS A 366 -5.22 -26.39 11.75
N CYS A 367 -4.88 -25.56 10.76
CA CYS A 367 -5.87 -24.96 9.87
C CYS A 367 -6.48 -26.00 8.91
N ARG A 368 -7.81 -26.02 8.85
CA ARG A 368 -8.60 -26.90 7.97
C ARG A 368 -9.49 -26.14 6.99
N ASN A 369 -9.21 -24.86 6.76
CA ASN A 369 -10.05 -23.98 5.96
C ASN A 369 -10.14 -24.41 4.48
N PHE A 370 -9.08 -25.02 3.96
CA PHE A 370 -8.91 -25.35 2.55
C PHE A 370 -8.53 -26.82 2.35
N SER A 371 -8.78 -27.31 1.15
CA SER A 371 -8.32 -28.61 0.68
C SER A 371 -7.05 -28.43 -0.13
N PHE A 372 -6.01 -29.21 0.14
CA PHE A 372 -4.77 -29.20 -0.63
C PHE A 372 -4.58 -30.56 -1.30
N PRO A 373 -5.06 -30.75 -2.54
CA PRO A 373 -4.81 -31.97 -3.27
C PRO A 373 -3.31 -32.23 -3.44
N PRO A 374 -2.89 -33.50 -3.59
CA PRO A 374 -1.49 -33.81 -3.85
C PRO A 374 -0.95 -33.02 -5.04
N ASN A 375 0.26 -32.49 -4.89
CA ASN A 375 0.96 -31.71 -5.91
C ASN A 375 0.27 -30.41 -6.35
N GLN A 376 -0.55 -29.82 -5.48
CA GLN A 376 -1.13 -28.50 -5.71
C GLN A 376 -0.70 -27.51 -4.61
N TYR A 377 -0.55 -26.27 -5.03
CA TYR A 377 -0.32 -25.11 -4.19
C TYR A 377 -1.18 -23.98 -4.74
N PHE A 378 -1.55 -23.05 -3.89
CA PHE A 378 -2.24 -21.83 -4.29
C PHE A 378 -1.85 -20.69 -3.35
N SER A 379 -2.18 -19.48 -3.76
CA SER A 379 -2.04 -18.29 -2.92
C SER A 379 -3.42 -17.78 -2.54
N LEU A 380 -3.50 -17.25 -1.33
CA LEU A 380 -4.58 -16.36 -0.93
C LEU A 380 -4.07 -14.94 -1.11
N HIS A 381 -4.99 -14.01 -1.33
CA HIS A 381 -4.66 -12.64 -1.72
C HIS A 381 -5.32 -11.64 -0.79
N GLY A 382 -4.72 -10.48 -0.69
CA GLY A 382 -5.17 -9.45 0.21
C GLY A 382 -4.75 -8.07 -0.24
N GLY A 383 -4.90 -7.13 0.67
CA GLY A 383 -4.38 -5.79 0.49
C GLY A 383 -4.41 -5.01 1.79
N VAL A 384 -3.72 -3.87 1.76
CA VAL A 384 -3.75 -2.88 2.84
C VAL A 384 -4.12 -1.55 2.23
N SER A 385 -5.13 -0.89 2.79
CA SER A 385 -5.63 0.41 2.35
C SER A 385 -5.84 1.36 3.52
N PHE A 386 -5.99 2.65 3.21
CA PHE A 386 -6.17 3.71 4.19
C PHE A 386 -7.40 4.53 3.83
N GLU A 387 -8.27 4.78 4.82
CA GLU A 387 -9.34 5.76 4.67
C GLU A 387 -8.74 7.16 4.65
N ILE A 388 -9.04 7.90 3.57
CA ILE A 388 -8.62 9.29 3.39
C ILE A 388 -9.60 10.25 4.04
N GLU A 389 -10.89 9.87 4.08
CA GLU A 389 -11.88 10.58 4.88
C GLU A 389 -11.71 10.26 6.35
N THR A 390 -11.81 11.29 7.19
CA THR A 390 -11.74 11.14 8.64
C THR A 390 -12.95 11.79 9.28
N PRO A 391 -13.24 11.47 10.55
CA PRO A 391 -14.09 12.33 11.37
C PRO A 391 -13.61 13.78 11.37
N GLN A 392 -14.53 14.71 11.61
CA GLN A 392 -14.19 16.12 11.73
C GLN A 392 -13.28 16.35 12.95
N PRO A 393 -12.16 17.09 12.81
CA PRO A 393 -11.30 17.44 13.92
C PRO A 393 -12.09 18.19 14.98
N THR A 394 -12.07 17.66 16.19
CA THR A 394 -12.67 18.30 17.35
C THR A 394 -11.55 18.90 18.18
N SER A 395 -11.62 20.21 18.44
CA SER A 395 -10.73 20.82 19.42
C SER A 395 -11.03 20.21 20.78
N LEU A 396 -10.01 19.80 21.51
CA LEU A 396 -10.17 19.56 22.95
C LEU A 396 -10.72 20.86 23.56
N ALA A 397 -11.92 20.77 24.18
CA ALA A 397 -12.57 21.91 24.82
C ALA A 397 -11.67 22.45 25.95
N ALA A 398 -11.83 23.74 26.30
CA ALA A 398 -11.14 24.35 27.45
C ALA A 398 -11.33 23.55 28.75
N ASP A 399 -12.38 22.74 28.83
CA ASP A 399 -12.79 21.98 30.01
C ASP A 399 -11.96 20.69 30.22
N ARG A 400 -11.28 20.19 29.18
CA ARG A 400 -10.21 19.16 29.26
C ARG A 400 -8.84 19.80 29.03
N GLU A 401 -8.64 20.98 29.61
CA GLU A 401 -7.47 21.83 29.41
C GLU A 401 -6.19 20.99 29.55
N ILE A 402 -5.55 20.70 28.41
CA ILE A 402 -4.11 20.38 28.40
C ILE A 402 -3.47 21.56 29.09
N SER A 403 -3.11 21.35 30.36
CA SER A 403 -2.62 22.44 31.18
C SER A 403 -1.40 23.06 30.51
N ARG A 404 -1.23 24.38 30.65
CA ARG A 404 -0.05 25.06 30.13
C ARG A 404 1.27 24.35 30.53
N PRO A 405 1.45 23.87 31.78
CA PRO A 405 2.62 23.08 32.16
C PRO A 405 2.80 21.78 31.36
N LEU A 406 1.72 21.07 31.05
CA LEU A 406 1.76 19.84 30.26
C LEU A 406 2.12 20.13 28.80
N TYR A 407 1.55 21.20 28.22
CA TYR A 407 1.91 21.67 26.90
C TYR A 407 3.41 22.04 26.82
N GLU A 408 3.93 22.80 27.81
CA GLU A 408 5.35 23.16 27.93
C GLU A 408 6.25 21.93 28.18
N GLN A 409 5.74 20.87 28.81
CA GLN A 409 6.45 19.60 28.94
C GLN A 409 6.59 18.90 27.58
N ILE A 410 5.52 18.85 26.79
CA ILE A 410 5.55 18.26 25.43
C ILE A 410 6.53 19.03 24.54
N GLU A 411 6.52 20.37 24.59
CA GLU A 411 7.46 21.19 23.83
C GLU A 411 8.91 20.94 24.22
N ARG A 412 9.21 20.76 25.52
CA ARG A 412 10.53 20.40 26.02
C ARG A 412 10.97 19.02 25.54
N GLU A 413 10.10 18.01 25.66
CA GLU A 413 10.39 16.66 25.17
C GLU A 413 10.64 16.68 23.64
N ALA A 414 9.83 17.41 22.89
CA ALA A 414 10.03 17.56 21.46
C ALA A 414 11.36 18.27 21.11
N ALA A 415 11.77 19.27 21.89
CA ALA A 415 13.05 19.94 21.69
C ALA A 415 14.23 18.99 21.96
N ASP A 416 14.17 18.18 23.03
CA ASP A 416 15.18 17.17 23.35
C ASP A 416 15.26 16.08 22.26
N ILE A 417 14.11 15.58 21.81
CA ILE A 417 14.02 14.64 20.69
C ILE A 417 14.71 15.19 19.45
N ARG A 418 14.44 16.44 19.07
CA ARG A 418 15.07 17.05 17.88
C ARG A 418 16.58 17.21 18.05
N ALA A 419 17.06 17.49 19.27
CA ALA A 419 18.48 17.58 19.55
C ALA A 419 19.19 16.21 19.43
N ARG A 420 18.54 15.13 19.90
CA ARG A 420 19.13 13.78 19.92
C ARG A 420 18.85 12.94 18.67
N ALA A 421 17.84 13.29 17.86
CA ALA A 421 17.39 12.56 16.68
C ALA A 421 17.23 13.47 15.43
N GLY A 422 18.06 14.52 15.34
CA GLY A 422 18.17 15.40 14.17
C GLY A 422 19.16 14.89 13.12
N PRO A 423 19.37 15.63 12.01
CA PRO A 423 20.29 15.25 10.94
C PRO A 423 21.74 15.06 11.40
N ASP A 424 22.17 15.84 12.41
CA ASP A 424 23.51 15.81 12.99
C ASP A 424 23.64 14.83 14.16
N ALA A 425 22.60 14.03 14.44
CA ALA A 425 22.62 13.09 15.54
C ALA A 425 23.70 12.00 15.33
N PRO A 426 24.42 11.58 16.39
CA PRO A 426 25.39 10.50 16.28
C PRO A 426 24.69 9.22 15.83
N PRO A 427 25.33 8.37 15.00
CA PRO A 427 24.71 7.13 14.54
C PRO A 427 24.50 6.17 15.71
N LEU A 428 23.26 6.01 16.14
CA LEU A 428 22.87 5.05 17.16
C LEU A 428 22.20 3.83 16.51
N GLU A 429 22.26 2.69 17.17
CA GLU A 429 21.48 1.51 16.75
C GLU A 429 19.98 1.80 16.86
N HIS A 430 19.57 2.39 17.97
CA HIS A 430 18.18 2.75 18.28
C HIS A 430 18.01 4.21 18.67
N TYR A 431 16.96 4.85 18.17
CA TYR A 431 16.54 6.19 18.60
C TYR A 431 15.18 6.10 19.29
N PRO A 432 15.12 6.05 20.63
CA PRO A 432 13.86 5.86 21.34
C PRO A 432 12.94 7.06 21.14
N VAL A 433 11.66 6.78 20.87
CA VAL A 433 10.62 7.81 20.80
C VAL A 433 10.24 8.25 22.20
N GLY A 434 10.37 9.56 22.48
CA GLY A 434 10.02 10.13 23.78
C GLY A 434 8.53 10.01 24.08
N THR A 435 8.18 9.92 25.37
CA THR A 435 6.79 9.73 25.81
C THR A 435 6.38 10.75 26.87
N VAL A 436 5.10 11.10 26.87
CA VAL A 436 4.46 11.94 27.88
C VAL A 436 3.22 11.23 28.41
N GLU A 437 2.83 11.52 29.64
CA GLU A 437 1.61 10.99 30.26
C GLU A 437 0.53 12.07 30.32
N ILE A 438 -0.66 11.76 29.81
CA ILE A 438 -1.83 12.63 29.75
C ILE A 438 -3.03 11.81 30.20
N ASP A 439 -3.74 12.23 31.24
CA ASP A 439 -4.90 11.53 31.80
C ASP A 439 -4.64 10.02 32.04
N MET A 440 -3.51 9.69 32.68
CA MET A 440 -3.04 8.32 32.96
C MET A 440 -2.76 7.45 31.72
N ARG A 441 -2.68 8.07 30.53
CA ARG A 441 -2.32 7.38 29.28
C ARG A 441 -1.01 7.93 28.75
N ARG A 442 -0.13 7.03 28.31
CA ARG A 442 1.15 7.40 27.71
C ARG A 442 1.01 7.63 26.21
N TYR A 443 1.67 8.67 25.71
CA TYR A 443 1.70 9.03 24.30
C TYR A 443 3.14 9.21 23.85
N TYR A 444 3.48 8.63 22.71
CA TYR A 444 4.68 8.99 21.95
C TYR A 444 4.55 10.42 21.43
N VAL A 445 5.60 11.22 21.58
CA VAL A 445 5.67 12.59 21.05
C VAL A 445 6.48 12.58 19.76
N ILE A 446 5.83 12.88 18.62
CA ILE A 446 6.46 12.89 17.30
C ILE A 446 6.41 14.34 16.76
N PRO A 447 7.51 15.11 16.87
CA PRO A 447 7.58 16.44 16.29
C PRO A 447 7.83 16.36 14.77
N ILE A 448 7.04 17.11 14.00
CA ILE A 448 7.17 17.24 12.55
C ILE A 448 7.47 18.70 12.24
N GLN A 449 8.71 18.99 11.84
CA GLN A 449 9.07 20.30 11.31
C GLN A 449 8.46 20.48 9.92
N LEU A 450 7.90 21.67 9.68
CA LEU A 450 7.22 22.03 8.45
C LEU A 450 7.94 23.21 7.80
N GLU A 451 8.11 23.12 6.49
CA GLU A 451 8.59 24.22 5.67
C GLU A 451 7.51 24.68 4.68
N THR A 452 7.84 25.69 3.89
CA THR A 452 6.90 26.26 2.92
C THR A 452 6.86 25.41 1.65
N PHE A 453 5.65 24.99 1.26
CA PHE A 453 5.39 24.31 0.00
C PHE A 453 4.83 25.28 -1.03
N TYR A 454 5.53 25.47 -2.14
CA TYR A 454 5.01 26.19 -3.30
C TYR A 454 4.95 25.22 -4.49
N PRO A 455 3.75 24.84 -4.97
CA PRO A 455 3.58 23.94 -6.13
C PRO A 455 3.83 24.66 -7.46
N GLN A 456 3.80 25.99 -7.48
CA GLN A 456 4.04 26.83 -8.65
C GLN A 456 5.43 27.46 -8.59
N GLN A 457 5.91 27.98 -9.72
CA GLN A 457 7.23 28.59 -9.79
C GLN A 457 7.34 29.87 -8.93
N PRO A 458 8.45 30.07 -8.20
CA PRO A 458 9.54 29.11 -7.98
C PRO A 458 9.11 28.00 -7.02
N GLN A 459 9.12 26.75 -7.52
CA GLN A 459 8.62 25.60 -6.77
C GLN A 459 9.54 25.32 -5.59
N LYS A 460 8.95 25.19 -4.40
CA LYS A 460 9.66 24.92 -3.14
C LYS A 460 9.04 23.74 -2.39
N PRO A 461 9.85 22.94 -1.70
CA PRO A 461 11.32 22.93 -1.70
C PRO A 461 11.94 22.49 -3.03
N LYS A 462 13.24 22.77 -3.22
CA LYS A 462 13.97 22.47 -4.48
C LYS A 462 13.93 21.00 -4.87
N TRP A 463 13.93 20.08 -3.89
CA TRP A 463 13.82 18.64 -4.18
C TRP A 463 12.47 18.27 -4.82
N VAL A 464 11.37 18.94 -4.45
CA VAL A 464 10.07 18.71 -5.10
C VAL A 464 10.18 19.16 -6.56
N ARG A 465 10.77 20.34 -6.80
CA ARG A 465 11.02 20.83 -8.17
C ARG A 465 11.81 19.82 -9.00
N ALA A 466 12.91 19.32 -8.45
CA ALA A 466 13.75 18.32 -9.11
C ALA A 466 12.98 17.02 -9.44
N MET A 467 12.10 16.55 -8.54
CA MET A 467 11.25 15.39 -8.78
C MET A 467 10.28 15.61 -9.95
N TYR A 468 9.65 16.79 -10.02
CA TYR A 468 8.76 17.13 -11.15
C TYR A 468 9.53 17.27 -12.46
N GLU A 469 10.71 17.90 -12.44
CA GLU A 469 11.59 18.01 -13.62
C GLU A 469 12.03 16.63 -14.13
N GLU A 470 12.39 15.70 -13.24
CA GLU A 470 12.73 14.31 -13.61
C GLU A 470 11.54 13.53 -14.19
N MET A 471 10.33 13.69 -13.62
CA MET A 471 9.11 13.11 -14.21
C MET A 471 8.85 13.66 -15.62
N ALA A 472 8.99 14.97 -15.80
CA ALA A 472 8.82 15.61 -17.11
C ALA A 472 9.87 15.11 -18.11
N ARG A 473 11.14 15.00 -17.70
CA ARG A 473 12.23 14.44 -18.52
C ARG A 473 11.94 12.99 -18.91
N ALA A 474 11.49 12.17 -17.98
CA ALA A 474 11.11 10.78 -18.21
C ALA A 474 9.96 10.65 -19.23
N MET A 475 8.98 11.57 -19.20
CA MET A 475 7.92 11.65 -20.21
C MET A 475 8.46 12.08 -21.59
N GLN A 476 9.36 13.06 -21.66
CA GLN A 476 10.00 13.50 -22.90
C GLN A 476 10.83 12.38 -23.57
N GLN A 477 11.42 11.48 -22.79
CA GLN A 477 12.16 10.31 -23.27
C GLN A 477 11.27 9.19 -23.86
N LYS A 478 9.97 9.43 -24.06
CA LYS A 478 9.00 8.46 -24.61
C LYS A 478 8.97 7.15 -23.82
N LYS A 479 9.11 7.20 -22.49
CA LYS A 479 8.90 6.01 -21.65
C LYS A 479 7.48 5.46 -21.77
N LEU A 480 6.50 6.29 -22.15
CA LEU A 480 5.13 5.88 -22.45
C LEU A 480 4.73 6.34 -23.87
N PRO A 481 3.89 5.56 -24.60
CA PRO A 481 3.39 4.23 -24.26
C PRO A 481 4.48 3.14 -24.38
N MET A 482 4.22 1.97 -23.78
CA MET A 482 5.10 0.80 -23.87
C MET A 482 5.21 0.30 -25.32
N GLN A 483 6.38 -0.24 -25.66
CA GLN A 483 6.57 -0.95 -26.94
C GLN A 483 5.85 -2.30 -26.93
N GLU A 484 5.49 -2.83 -28.10
CA GLU A 484 4.70 -4.07 -28.20
C GLU A 484 5.39 -5.29 -27.58
N ALA A 485 6.71 -5.43 -27.79
CA ALA A 485 7.50 -6.49 -27.16
C ALA A 485 7.47 -6.39 -25.63
N GLN A 486 7.67 -5.18 -25.09
CA GLN A 486 7.63 -4.94 -23.64
C GLN A 486 6.25 -5.25 -23.04
N LEU A 487 5.18 -4.84 -23.73
CA LEU A 487 3.81 -5.10 -23.31
C LEU A 487 3.53 -6.62 -23.30
N PHE A 488 3.98 -7.34 -24.34
CA PHE A 488 3.85 -8.78 -24.41
C PHE A 488 4.61 -9.49 -23.28
N ASP A 489 5.84 -9.05 -22.98
CA ASP A 489 6.66 -9.62 -21.90
C ASP A 489 6.00 -9.43 -20.52
N GLN A 490 5.41 -8.25 -20.26
CA GLN A 490 4.66 -8.02 -19.02
C GLN A 490 3.39 -8.87 -18.96
N PHE A 491 2.62 -8.99 -20.05
CA PHE A 491 1.47 -9.90 -20.08
C PHE A 491 1.88 -11.35 -19.83
N LYS A 492 3.01 -11.78 -20.39
CA LYS A 492 3.55 -13.13 -20.18
C LYS A 492 3.93 -13.32 -18.71
N LYS A 493 4.59 -12.34 -18.08
CA LYS A 493 4.98 -12.37 -16.67
C LYS A 493 3.77 -12.61 -15.75
N PHE A 494 2.68 -11.87 -15.94
CA PHE A 494 1.52 -11.95 -15.06
C PHE A 494 0.54 -13.08 -15.41
N PHE A 495 0.29 -13.31 -16.70
CA PHE A 495 -0.82 -14.17 -17.16
C PHE A 495 -0.37 -15.42 -17.94
N GLY A 496 0.95 -15.60 -18.14
CA GLY A 496 1.51 -16.71 -18.89
C GLY A 496 1.40 -16.55 -20.41
N GLN A 497 2.15 -17.38 -21.14
CA GLN A 497 2.30 -17.29 -22.60
C GLN A 497 0.96 -17.34 -23.35
N LYS A 498 0.07 -18.26 -22.96
CA LYS A 498 -1.20 -18.50 -23.68
C LYS A 498 -2.14 -17.29 -23.62
N LYS A 499 -2.27 -16.65 -22.45
CA LYS A 499 -3.11 -15.45 -22.29
C LYS A 499 -2.44 -14.23 -22.93
N ALA A 500 -1.12 -14.07 -22.80
CA ALA A 500 -0.39 -12.96 -23.41
C ALA A 500 -0.61 -12.83 -24.92
N ILE A 501 -0.64 -13.95 -25.66
CA ILE A 501 -0.93 -13.97 -27.09
C ILE A 501 -2.33 -13.41 -27.40
N LYS A 502 -3.31 -13.63 -26.54
CA LYS A 502 -4.68 -13.12 -26.74
C LYS A 502 -4.85 -11.64 -26.38
N CYS A 503 -4.02 -11.12 -25.45
CA CYS A 503 -4.24 -9.83 -24.79
C CYS A 503 -3.46 -8.65 -25.39
N HIS A 504 -2.44 -8.89 -26.22
CA HIS A 504 -1.58 -7.80 -26.70
C HIS A 504 -2.21 -6.87 -27.78
N LYS A 505 -3.46 -7.13 -28.24
CA LYS A 505 -4.06 -6.48 -29.42
C LYS A 505 -5.53 -6.02 -29.32
N ASN A 506 -6.21 -6.10 -28.17
CA ASN A 506 -7.66 -5.84 -28.09
C ASN A 506 -8.21 -5.60 -26.66
N LEU A 507 -9.51 -5.30 -26.58
CA LEU A 507 -10.34 -5.18 -25.36
C LEU A 507 -10.07 -6.23 -24.26
N PRO A 508 -9.92 -7.55 -24.53
CA PRO A 508 -9.49 -8.54 -23.53
C PRO A 508 -8.22 -8.16 -22.73
N GLY A 509 -7.22 -7.54 -23.37
CA GLY A 509 -6.03 -7.05 -22.67
C GLY A 509 -6.34 -5.88 -21.75
N MET A 510 -7.17 -4.93 -22.21
CA MET A 510 -7.61 -3.79 -21.40
C MET A 510 -8.45 -4.25 -20.20
N LYS A 511 -9.30 -5.27 -20.38
CA LYS A 511 -10.08 -5.89 -19.30
C LYS A 511 -9.16 -6.46 -18.22
N LEU A 512 -8.16 -7.27 -18.58
CA LEU A 512 -7.20 -7.82 -17.60
C LEU A 512 -6.41 -6.72 -16.88
N CYS A 513 -5.99 -5.68 -17.60
CA CYS A 513 -5.33 -4.54 -16.98
C CYS A 513 -6.26 -3.78 -16.02
N ALA A 514 -7.56 -3.66 -16.35
CA ALA A 514 -8.55 -3.02 -15.49
C ALA A 514 -8.84 -3.82 -14.23
N GLN A 515 -8.98 -5.15 -14.34
CA GLN A 515 -9.18 -6.05 -13.19
C GLN A 515 -7.97 -6.04 -12.26
N ARG A 516 -6.75 -6.06 -12.82
CA ARG A 516 -5.51 -6.14 -12.03
C ARG A 516 -4.95 -4.77 -11.65
N GLY A 517 -5.39 -3.67 -12.25
CA GLY A 517 -4.86 -2.33 -11.97
C GLY A 517 -3.51 -2.01 -12.63
N LEU A 518 -3.21 -2.56 -13.81
CA LEU A 518 -1.94 -2.35 -14.53
C LEU A 518 -2.02 -1.07 -15.39
N GLN A 519 -1.76 0.09 -14.79
CA GLN A 519 -2.09 1.40 -15.38
C GLN A 519 -1.29 1.70 -16.65
N SER A 520 0.01 1.42 -16.65
CA SER A 520 0.90 1.71 -17.79
C SER A 520 0.60 0.82 -19.00
N MET A 521 0.27 -0.45 -18.76
CA MET A 521 -0.17 -1.40 -19.78
C MET A 521 -1.55 -1.01 -20.32
N PHE A 522 -2.48 -0.63 -19.43
CA PHE A 522 -3.81 -0.12 -19.81
C PHE A 522 -3.68 1.10 -20.71
N PHE A 523 -2.88 2.10 -20.30
CA PHE A 523 -2.61 3.30 -21.09
C PHE A 523 -2.04 2.97 -22.48
N SER A 524 -1.10 2.03 -22.54
CA SER A 524 -0.44 1.63 -23.79
C SER A 524 -1.42 0.98 -24.78
N LEU A 525 -2.34 0.13 -24.29
CA LEU A 525 -3.42 -0.44 -25.10
C LEU A 525 -4.45 0.60 -25.50
N TYR A 526 -4.89 1.45 -24.56
CA TYR A 526 -5.84 2.53 -24.80
C TYR A 526 -5.38 3.44 -25.95
N ARG A 527 -4.10 3.81 -25.99
CA ARG A 527 -3.54 4.66 -27.07
C ARG A 527 -3.71 4.06 -28.47
N LYS A 528 -3.74 2.73 -28.59
CA LYS A 528 -3.94 2.01 -29.86
C LYS A 528 -5.42 1.73 -30.15
N HIS A 529 -6.23 1.54 -29.11
CA HIS A 529 -7.60 1.02 -29.21
C HIS A 529 -8.64 1.92 -28.54
N LYS A 530 -8.47 3.24 -28.62
CA LYS A 530 -9.34 4.24 -27.96
C LYS A 530 -10.84 4.04 -28.26
N ASN A 531 -11.19 3.59 -29.46
CA ASN A 531 -12.57 3.36 -29.89
C ASN A 531 -13.24 2.17 -29.18
N GLU A 532 -12.49 1.36 -28.43
CA GLU A 532 -13.03 0.19 -27.70
C GLU A 532 -13.42 0.52 -26.26
N LEU A 533 -13.13 1.72 -25.74
CA LEU A 533 -13.33 2.08 -24.33
C LEU A 533 -14.78 1.90 -23.86
N ASN A 534 -15.74 2.21 -24.74
CA ASN A 534 -17.17 2.14 -24.45
C ASN A 534 -17.80 0.80 -24.80
N LYS A 535 -17.04 -0.16 -25.32
CA LYS A 535 -17.55 -1.50 -25.61
C LYS A 535 -17.79 -2.25 -24.31
N GLN A 536 -18.83 -3.07 -24.31
CA GLN A 536 -19.07 -4.06 -23.28
C GLN A 536 -18.66 -5.44 -23.80
N ASP A 537 -18.28 -6.32 -22.88
CA ASP A 537 -17.97 -7.70 -23.20
C ASP A 537 -19.24 -8.56 -23.32
N GLU A 538 -19.05 -9.87 -23.47
CA GLU A 538 -20.13 -10.86 -23.66
C GLU A 538 -21.12 -10.90 -22.48
N SER A 539 -20.70 -10.48 -21.28
CA SER A 539 -21.56 -10.38 -20.10
C SER A 539 -22.19 -9.00 -19.93
N GLY A 540 -22.05 -8.11 -20.92
CA GLY A 540 -22.55 -6.74 -20.84
C GLY A 540 -21.74 -5.86 -19.89
N LEU A 541 -20.54 -6.26 -19.46
CA LEU A 541 -19.72 -5.46 -18.55
C LEU A 541 -18.75 -4.60 -19.34
N SER A 542 -18.69 -3.31 -18.98
CA SER A 542 -17.69 -2.38 -19.51
C SER A 542 -16.42 -2.38 -18.64
N LEU A 543 -15.36 -1.75 -19.13
CA LEU A 543 -14.08 -1.66 -18.39
C LEU A 543 -14.20 -1.01 -17.01
N ILE A 544 -15.14 -0.06 -16.82
CA ILE A 544 -15.35 0.58 -15.51
C ILE A 544 -15.98 -0.39 -14.50
N HIS A 545 -16.85 -1.30 -14.95
CA HIS A 545 -17.41 -2.35 -14.10
C HIS A 545 -16.30 -3.29 -13.61
N HIS A 546 -15.44 -3.75 -14.53
CA HIS A 546 -14.30 -4.60 -14.18
C HIS A 546 -13.31 -3.90 -13.22
N ALA A 547 -13.03 -2.61 -13.42
CA ALA A 547 -12.19 -1.87 -12.49
C ALA A 547 -12.85 -1.69 -11.11
N ALA A 548 -14.16 -1.47 -11.06
CA ALA A 548 -14.91 -1.30 -9.82
C ALA A 548 -15.00 -2.59 -8.99
N VAL A 549 -15.38 -3.72 -9.61
CA VAL A 549 -15.46 -5.04 -8.94
C VAL A 549 -14.12 -5.43 -8.30
N HIS A 550 -13.01 -5.07 -8.92
CA HIS A 550 -11.67 -5.38 -8.43
C HIS A 550 -11.02 -4.26 -7.60
N ASN A 551 -11.78 -3.23 -7.23
CA ASN A 551 -11.32 -2.08 -6.45
C ASN A 551 -10.04 -1.43 -7.02
N LYS A 552 -10.07 -1.04 -8.30
CA LYS A 552 -8.97 -0.38 -9.02
C LYS A 552 -9.28 1.09 -9.30
N PRO A 553 -9.29 1.95 -8.26
CA PRO A 553 -9.74 3.34 -8.38
C PRO A 553 -8.94 4.15 -9.39
N HIS A 554 -7.63 3.91 -9.53
CA HIS A 554 -6.78 4.62 -10.50
C HIS A 554 -7.13 4.31 -11.96
N ILE A 555 -7.61 3.09 -12.25
CA ILE A 555 -8.16 2.75 -13.58
C ILE A 555 -9.51 3.45 -13.76
N VAL A 556 -10.38 3.44 -12.74
CA VAL A 556 -11.67 4.16 -12.78
C VAL A 556 -11.44 5.65 -13.05
N THR A 557 -10.54 6.30 -12.31
CA THR A 557 -10.17 7.71 -12.52
C THR A 557 -9.68 7.96 -13.95
N PHE A 558 -8.83 7.07 -14.48
CA PHE A 558 -8.36 7.17 -15.86
C PHE A 558 -9.51 7.08 -16.88
N LEU A 559 -10.42 6.13 -16.70
CA LEU A 559 -11.58 5.94 -17.57
C LEU A 559 -12.49 7.18 -17.57
N LEU A 560 -12.81 7.70 -16.38
CA LEU A 560 -13.64 8.91 -16.21
C LEU A 560 -12.99 10.14 -16.85
N HIS A 561 -11.68 10.32 -16.64
CA HIS A 561 -10.92 11.41 -17.27
C HIS A 561 -10.95 11.33 -18.81
N ASN A 562 -11.08 10.12 -19.37
CA ASN A 562 -11.22 9.88 -20.81
C ASN A 562 -12.68 9.80 -21.28
N SER A 563 -13.60 10.45 -20.54
CA SER A 563 -15.01 10.63 -20.89
C SER A 563 -15.82 9.34 -20.98
N MET A 564 -15.42 8.29 -20.26
CA MET A 564 -16.27 7.13 -20.07
C MET A 564 -17.46 7.52 -19.17
N ASP A 565 -18.68 7.13 -19.57
CA ASP A 565 -19.87 7.40 -18.77
C ASP A 565 -19.86 6.53 -17.51
N VAL A 566 -19.87 7.17 -16.34
CA VAL A 566 -19.96 6.51 -15.03
C VAL A 566 -21.30 5.79 -14.85
N ASN A 567 -22.35 6.27 -15.52
CA ASN A 567 -23.70 5.72 -15.45
C ASN A 567 -23.96 4.64 -16.50
N VAL A 568 -22.92 4.16 -17.20
CA VAL A 568 -23.04 3.11 -18.19
C VAL A 568 -23.69 1.88 -17.56
N ARG A 569 -24.90 1.55 -18.01
CA ARG A 569 -25.60 0.36 -17.54
C ARG A 569 -25.07 -0.87 -18.25
N ARG A 570 -24.97 -1.98 -17.52
CA ARG A 570 -24.77 -3.30 -18.10
C ARG A 570 -25.85 -3.57 -19.15
N HIS A 571 -25.48 -4.00 -20.36
CA HIS A 571 -26.48 -4.44 -21.34
C HIS A 571 -27.10 -5.75 -20.83
N ASN A 572 -28.42 -5.75 -20.69
CA ASN A 572 -29.18 -6.84 -20.08
C ASN A 572 -29.02 -8.19 -20.82
N THR A 573 -28.26 -9.11 -20.21
CA THR A 573 -28.48 -10.56 -20.33
C THR A 573 -29.37 -11.02 -19.16
N ILE A 574 -30.66 -10.64 -19.17
CA ILE A 574 -31.68 -11.01 -18.14
C ILE A 574 -31.84 -12.53 -17.92
N LEU A 575 -31.15 -13.37 -18.70
CA LEU A 575 -31.30 -14.83 -18.70
C LEU A 575 -30.08 -15.61 -18.20
N SER A 576 -28.95 -14.96 -17.90
CA SER A 576 -27.78 -15.66 -17.34
C SER A 576 -27.76 -15.53 -15.83
N THR A 577 -28.48 -16.42 -15.14
CA THR A 577 -28.14 -16.71 -13.76
C THR A 577 -26.81 -17.46 -13.75
N GLY A 578 -25.93 -17.07 -12.84
CA GLY A 578 -24.68 -17.77 -12.66
C GLY A 578 -24.91 -19.25 -12.36
N LYS A 579 -23.88 -20.06 -12.61
CA LYS A 579 -23.96 -21.45 -12.20
C LYS A 579 -24.22 -21.46 -10.71
N ASN A 580 -25.20 -22.25 -10.31
CA ASN A 580 -25.30 -22.73 -8.95
C ASN A 580 -24.06 -23.64 -8.77
N LEU A 581 -22.90 -23.02 -8.52
CA LEU A 581 -21.64 -23.68 -8.19
C LEU A 581 -21.96 -24.68 -7.07
N LEU A 582 -22.81 -24.19 -6.16
CA LEU A 582 -23.74 -24.81 -5.23
C LEU A 582 -24.54 -26.10 -5.58
N ALA A 583 -25.23 -26.17 -6.72
CA ALA A 583 -26.17 -27.25 -7.08
C ALA A 583 -25.48 -28.51 -7.59
N ALA A 584 -24.16 -28.43 -7.76
CA ALA A 584 -23.30 -29.60 -7.88
C ALA A 584 -22.86 -30.14 -6.49
N PHE A 585 -23.26 -29.54 -5.36
CA PHE A 585 -22.84 -29.94 -4.00
C PHE A 585 -23.70 -31.02 -3.34
#